data_AF-A0A1V5RF66-F1
#
_entry.id   AF-A0A1V5RF66-F1
#
_cell.length_a   1.000
_cell.length_b   1.000
_cell.length_c   1.000
_cell.angle_alpha   90.00
_cell.angle_beta   90.00
_cell.angle_gamma   90.00
#
_symmetry.space_group_name_H-M   'P 1'
#
loop_
_entity.id
_entity.type
_entity.pdbx_description
1 polymer ?
#
loop_
_entity_poly.entity_id
_entity_poly.type
_entity_poly.pdbx_seq_one_letter_code
_entity_poly.pdbx_strand_id
1 'polypeptide(L)' 'MFLFLILLILVLYLIFRDPPVHQESKEKPLDILKLRYAKGEITKEEFETIKKDLGL' A
#
# COMPACT_ATOMS: atom_id res chain seq x y z
N MET A 1 36.19 -18.50 -1.80
CA MET A 1 35.47 -18.30 -0.53
C MET A 1 34.59 -17.05 -0.50
N PHE A 2 34.77 -16.01 -1.32
CA PHE A 2 33.87 -14.84 -1.29
C PHE A 2 32.62 -14.94 -2.19
N LEU A 3 32.64 -15.84 -3.18
CA LEU A 3 31.52 -16.07 -4.10
C LEU A 3 30.24 -16.52 -3.40
N PHE A 4 30.35 -17.37 -2.37
CA PHE A 4 29.17 -17.83 -1.61
C PHE A 4 28.55 -16.69 -0.79
N LEU A 5 29.37 -15.75 -0.29
CA LEU A 5 28.89 -14.57 0.45
C LEU A 5 28.11 -13.63 -0.46
N ILE A 6 28.61 -13.39 -1.68
CA ILE A 6 27.92 -12.58 -2.69
C ILE A 6 26.58 -13.24 -3.06
N LEU A 7 26.58 -14.56 -3.27
CA LEU A 7 25.37 -15.33 -3.57
C LEU A 7 24.36 -15.26 -2.41
N LEU A 8 24.83 -15.39 -1.16
CA LEU A 8 23.98 -15.32 0.02
C LEU A 8 23.33 -13.94 0.16
N ILE A 9 24.10 -12.86 -0.04
CA ILE A 9 23.58 -11.49 -0.02
C ILE A 9 22.55 -11.28 -1.13
N LEU A 10 22.79 -11.83 -2.32
CA LEU A 10 21.85 -11.75 -3.44
C LEU A 10 20.53 -12.47 -3.13
N VAL A 11 20.59 -13.66 -2.52
CA VAL A 11 19.40 -14.42 -2.12
C VAL A 11 18.61 -13.67 -1.04
N LEU A 12 19.30 -13.14 -0.02
CA LEU A 12 18.65 -12.32 1.00
C LEU A 12 18.02 -11.07 0.38
N TYR A 13 18.72 -10.39 -0.53
CA TYR A 13 18.18 -9.24 -1.25
C TYR A 13 16.91 -9.60 -2.04
N LEU A 14 16.83 -10.78 -2.67
CA LEU A 14 15.62 -11.21 -3.38
C LEU A 14 14.45 -11.57 -2.46
N ILE A 15 14.72 -12.04 -1.24
CA ILE A 15 13.68 -12.36 -0.23
C ILE A 15 13.16 -11.09 0.45
N PHE A 16 14.05 -10.15 0.77
CA PHE A 16 13.72 -8.89 1.44
C PHE A 16 13.36 -7.76 0.50
N ARG A 17 13.53 -7.95 -0.81
CA ARG A 17 13.00 -7.04 -1.80
C ARG A 17 11.49 -7.19 -1.77
N ASP A 18 10.83 -6.27 -1.08
CA ASP A 18 9.40 -6.08 -1.19
C ASP A 18 9.04 -6.11 -2.69
N PRO A 19 8.03 -6.89 -3.09
CA PRO A 19 7.55 -6.82 -4.46
C PRO A 19 7.29 -5.34 -4.75
N PRO A 20 7.68 -4.80 -5.92
CA PRO A 20 7.28 -3.46 -6.29
C PRO A 20 5.77 -3.47 -6.12
N VAL A 21 5.29 -2.78 -5.09
CA VAL A 21 3.86 -2.65 -4.81
C VAL A 21 3.35 -2.13 -6.12
N HIS A 22 2.71 -3.01 -6.88
CA HIS A 22 1.91 -2.62 -8.00
C HIS A 22 0.82 -1.82 -7.33
N GLN A 23 1.09 -0.53 -7.12
CA GLN A 23 0.10 0.51 -7.21
C GLN A 23 -0.40 0.40 -8.65
N GLU A 24 -1.15 -0.67 -8.95
CA GLU A 24 -2.17 -0.58 -9.96
C GLU A 24 -2.94 0.65 -9.54
N SER A 25 -2.70 1.75 -10.26
CA SER A 25 -3.30 3.05 -10.08
C SER A 25 -4.79 3.02 -10.44
N LYS A 26 -5.48 1.95 -10.06
CA LYS A 26 -6.87 2.01 -9.64
C LYS A 26 -6.79 2.38 -8.17
N GLU A 27 -6.58 3.66 -7.88
CA GLU A 27 -6.86 4.18 -6.53
C GLU A 27 -8.21 3.62 -6.13
N LYS A 28 -8.22 2.66 -5.20
CA LYS A 28 -9.48 2.08 -4.77
C LYS A 28 -10.26 3.25 -4.16
N PRO A 29 -11.58 3.32 -4.37
CA PRO A 29 -12.39 4.38 -3.77
C PRO A 29 -12.12 4.57 -2.26
N LEU A 30 -11.74 3.49 -1.57
CA LEU A 30 -11.28 3.49 -0.19
C LEU A 30 -10.01 4.30 0.09
N ASP A 31 -9.01 4.25 -0.80
CA ASP A 31 -7.72 4.92 -0.63
C ASP A 31 -7.87 6.43 -0.82
N ILE A 32 -8.71 6.86 -1.77
CA ILE A 32 -9.11 8.27 -1.93
C ILE A 32 -9.85 8.74 -0.67
N LEU A 33 -10.77 7.92 -0.14
CA LEU A 33 -11.49 8.23 1.10
C LEU A 33 -10.55 8.44 2.28
N LYS A 34 -9.58 7.55 2.47
CA LYS A 34 -8.57 7.63 3.54
C LYS A 34 -7.72 8.87 3.40
N LEU A 35 -7.32 9.23 2.17
CA LEU A 35 -6.50 10.41 1.92
C LEU A 35 -7.25 11.70 2.31
N ARG A 36 -8.52 11.83 1.93
CA ARG A 36 -9.35 13.00 2.28
C ARG A 36 -9.62 13.11 3.78
N TYR A 37 -9.86 11.98 4.43
CA TYR A 37 -10.01 11.94 5.89
C TYR A 37 -8.70 12.34 6.60
N ALA A 38 -7.56 11.85 6.14
CA ALA A 38 -6.24 12.21 6.68
C ALA A 38 -5.90 13.70 6.48
N LYS A 39 -6.36 14.29 5.37
CA LYS A 39 -6.25 15.73 5.11
C LYS A 39 -7.24 16.58 5.93
N GLY A 40 -8.22 15.96 6.59
CA GLY A 40 -9.30 16.66 7.29
C GLY A 40 -10.31 17.32 6.36
N GLU A 41 -10.37 16.90 5.09
CA GLU A 41 -11.33 17.39 4.09
C GLU A 41 -12.73 16.82 4.30
N ILE A 42 -12.84 15.70 5.02
CA ILE A 42 -14.11 15.04 5.38
C ILE A 42 -14.11 14.64 6.85
N THR A 43 -15.27 14.64 7.49
CA THR A 43 -15.44 14.15 8.86
C THR A 43 -15.47 12.63 8.91
N LYS A 44 -15.40 12.08 10.14
CA LYS A 44 -15.56 10.65 10.37
C LYS A 44 -16.94 10.16 9.94
N GLU A 45 -18.00 10.96 10.12
CA GLU A 45 -19.35 10.56 9.69
C GLU A 45 -19.46 10.46 8.17
N GLU A 46 -18.86 11.41 7.44
CA GLU A 46 -18.83 11.42 5.98
C GLU A 46 -18.03 10.23 5.43
N PHE A 47 -16.87 9.94 6.02
CA PHE A 47 -16.07 8.76 5.67
C PHE A 47 -16.86 7.46 5.82
N GLU A 48 -17.53 7.26 6.95
CA GLU A 48 -18.32 6.05 7.20
C GLU A 48 -19.54 5.94 6.29
N THR A 49 -20.17 7.07 5.95
CA THR A 49 -21.32 7.10 5.04
C THR A 49 -20.92 6.69 3.62
N ILE A 50 -19.85 7.30 3.09
CA ILE A 50 -19.39 7.02 1.72
C ILE A 50 -18.81 5.60 1.63
N LYS A 51 -18.13 5.12 2.68
CA LYS A 51 -17.64 3.74 2.75
C LYS A 51 -18.79 2.73 2.62
N LYS A 52 -19.88 2.94 3.36
CA LYS A 52 -21.08 2.08 3.28
C LYS A 52 -21.76 2.16 1.92
N ASP A 53 -21.85 3.35 1.33
CA ASP A 53 -22.47 3.58 0.02
C ASP A 53 -21.69 2.87 -1.11
N LEU A 54 -20.37 2.86 -1.01
CA LEU A 54 -19.49 2.16 -1.96
C LEU A 54 -19.45 0.63 -1.78
N GLY A 55 -20.13 0.08 -0.76
CA GLY A 55 -20.12 -1.35 -0.45
C GLY A 55 -18.75 -1.87 0.01
N LEU A 56 -17.94 -1.02 0.65
CA LEU A 56 -16.56 -1.29 1.11
C LEU A 56 -16.47 -1.65 2.60
#